data_AF-A0A821ZJK4-F1
#
_entry.id   AF-A0A821ZJK4-F1
#
_cell.length_a   1.000
_cell.length_b   1.000
_cell.length_c   1.000
_cell.angle_alpha   90.00
_cell.angle_beta   90.00
_cell.angle_gamma   90.00
#
_symmetry.space_group_name_H-M   'P 1'
#
loop_
_entity.id
_entity.type
_entity.pdbx_description
1 polymer ?
#
loop_
_entity_poly.entity_id
_entity_poly.type
_entity_poly.pdbx_seq_one_letter_code
_entity_poly.pdbx_strand_id
1 'polypeptide(L)' 'IYYAINEGLIDPETSIQVGIRTHNDNFMGVKILDADWIHRHKTQNIVDEIKNRVGDNPTYLTFDIDCLDPAFAPGTGTPV' A
#
# COMPACT_ATOMS: atom_id res chain seq x y z
N ILE A 1 7.61 -2.10 -7.21
CA ILE A 1 6.61 -1.23 -7.89
C ILE A 1 7.20 -0.47 -9.08
N TYR A 2 8.30 0.27 -8.93
CA TYR A 2 8.92 1.07 -10.02
C TYR A 2 8.98 0.37 -11.40
N TYR A 3 9.61 -0.81 -11.47
CA TYR A 3 9.72 -1.57 -12.73
C TYR A 3 8.35 -1.99 -13.28
N ALA A 4 7.46 -2.51 -12.44
CA ALA A 4 6.13 -2.94 -12.86
C ALA A 4 5.29 -1.80 -13.46
N ILE A 5 5.42 -0.58 -12.96
CA ILE A 5 4.78 0.61 -13.56
C ILE A 5 5.44 0.94 -14.91
N ASN A 6 6.78 1.02 -14.95
CA ASN A 6 7.50 1.38 -16.18
C ASN A 6 7.36 0.36 -17.31
N GLU A 7 7.16 -0.92 -16.98
CA GLU A 7 6.90 -2.00 -17.92
C GLU A 7 5.41 -2.15 -18.27
N GLY A 8 4.52 -1.33 -17.68
CA GLY A 8 3.08 -1.36 -17.95
C GLY A 8 2.36 -2.60 -17.41
N LEU A 9 2.94 -3.27 -16.40
CA LEU A 9 2.37 -4.47 -15.77
C LEU A 9 1.31 -4.13 -14.72
N ILE A 10 1.41 -2.96 -14.11
CA ILE A 10 0.41 -2.42 -13.17
C ILE A 10 0.08 -0.98 -13.51
N ASP A 11 -1.18 -0.61 -13.30
CA ASP A 11 -1.66 0.76 -13.49
C ASP A 11 -1.59 1.53 -12.16
N PRO A 12 -0.76 2.57 -12.04
CA PRO A 12 -0.68 3.37 -10.82
C PRO A 12 -2.00 4.06 -10.48
N GLU A 13 -2.85 4.38 -11.47
CA GLU A 13 -4.15 5.04 -11.30
C GLU A 13 -5.26 4.13 -10.76
N THR A 14 -4.99 2.84 -10.65
CA THR A 14 -5.90 1.88 -10.00
C THR A 14 -5.19 1.09 -8.91
N SER A 15 -3.94 1.46 -8.58
CA SER A 15 -3.13 0.87 -7.52
C SER A 15 -3.18 1.71 -6.22
N ILE A 16 -3.01 1.01 -5.10
CA ILE A 16 -2.96 1.60 -3.75
C ILE A 16 -1.94 0.88 -2.87
N GLN A 17 -1.20 1.61 -2.05
CA GLN A 17 -0.34 1.07 -0.99
C GLN A 17 -0.85 1.51 0.38
N VAL A 18 -0.76 0.61 1.36
CA VAL A 18 -1.33 0.80 2.69
C VAL A 18 -0.27 0.49 3.75
N GLY A 19 -0.13 1.36 4.76
CA GLY A 19 0.80 1.18 5.87
C GLY A 19 2.24 1.68 5.61
N ILE A 20 2.46 2.44 4.53
CA ILE A 20 3.77 3.03 4.22
C ILE A 20 4.21 3.94 5.37
N ARG A 21 5.47 3.80 5.78
CA ARG A 21 6.11 4.61 6.83
C ARG A 21 7.58 4.91 6.51
N THR A 22 7.90 4.89 5.23
CA THR A 22 9.21 5.20 4.66
C THR A 22 9.07 6.31 3.62
N HIS A 23 10.15 7.05 3.39
CA HIS A 23 10.17 8.16 2.44
C HIS A 23 10.49 7.69 1.02
N ASN A 24 9.83 8.29 0.04
CA ASN A 24 10.17 8.20 -1.38
C ASN A 24 9.82 9.54 -2.04
N ASP A 25 10.74 10.09 -2.83
CA ASP A 25 10.52 11.37 -3.52
C ASP A 25 9.41 11.30 -4.59
N ASN A 26 9.13 10.10 -5.12
CA ASN A 26 8.12 9.92 -6.16
C ASN A 26 7.41 8.56 -6.08
N PHE A 27 6.12 8.58 -5.77
CA PHE A 27 5.24 7.40 -5.73
C PHE A 27 4.60 7.04 -7.08
N MET A 28 4.94 7.76 -8.15
CA MET A 28 4.55 7.45 -9.54
C MET A 28 3.03 7.38 -9.77
N GLY A 29 2.25 8.16 -9.01
CA GLY A 29 0.78 8.20 -9.11
C GLY A 29 0.04 7.15 -8.29
N VAL A 30 0.75 6.24 -7.61
CA VAL A 30 0.12 5.27 -6.71
C VAL A 30 -0.47 5.99 -5.49
N LYS A 31 -1.72 5.66 -5.12
CA LYS A 31 -2.36 6.21 -3.92
C LYS A 31 -1.71 5.61 -2.67
N ILE A 32 -1.31 6.44 -1.72
CA ILE A 32 -0.70 6.01 -0.47
C ILE A 32 -1.66 6.28 0.69
N LEU A 33 -1.97 5.25 1.48
CA LEU A 33 -2.54 5.36 2.81
C LEU A 33 -1.43 5.02 3.80
N ASP A 34 -0.70 6.02 4.27
CA ASP A 34 0.45 5.82 5.16
C ASP A 34 0.02 5.31 6.55
N ALA A 35 1.00 4.89 7.35
CA ALA A 35 0.77 4.36 8.70
C ALA A 35 -0.02 5.35 9.59
N ASP A 36 0.30 6.64 9.51
CA ASP A 36 -0.38 7.67 10.29
C ASP A 36 -1.86 7.82 9.90
N TRP A 37 -2.15 7.81 8.60
CA TRP A 37 -3.51 7.86 8.09
C TRP A 37 -4.32 6.63 8.54
N ILE A 38 -3.77 5.42 8.38
CA ILE A 38 -4.51 4.21 8.76
C ILE A 38 -4.75 4.10 10.27
N HIS A 39 -3.87 4.67 11.11
CA HIS A 39 -4.08 4.71 12.56
C HIS A 39 -5.15 5.72 12.99
N ARG A 40 -5.41 6.76 12.19
CA ARG A 40 -6.45 7.78 12.47
C ARG A 40 -7.83 7.41 11.94
N HIS A 41 -7.93 6.36 11.12
CA HIS A 41 -9.19 5.94 10.49
C HIS A 41 -9.58 4.53 10.93
N LYS A 42 -10.86 4.20 10.78
CA LYS A 42 -11.33 2.84 11.04
C LYS A 42 -10.95 1.94 9.87
N THR A 43 -10.79 0.64 10.15
CA THR A 43 -10.52 -0.38 9.11
C THR A 43 -11.50 -0.30 7.95
N GLN A 44 -12.79 -0.04 8.21
CA GLN A 44 -13.78 0.09 7.14
C GLN A 44 -13.45 1.24 6.17
N ASN A 45 -12.96 2.38 6.66
CA ASN A 45 -12.57 3.49 5.80
C ASN A 45 -11.39 3.12 4.89
N ILE A 46 -10.44 2.34 5.40
CA ILE A 46 -9.31 1.82 4.61
C ILE A 46 -9.82 0.90 3.50
N VAL A 47 -10.72 -0.04 3.86
CA VAL A 47 -11.33 -0.98 2.91
C VAL A 47 -12.12 -0.24 1.83
N ASP A 48 -12.90 0.77 2.21
CA ASP A 48 -13.67 1.57 1.27
C ASP A 48 -12.74 2.32 0.32
N GLU A 49 -11.62 2.87 0.80
CA GLU A 49 -10.65 3.53 -0.06
C GLU A 49 -9.91 2.59 -1.02
N ILE A 50 -9.58 1.39 -0.57
CA ILE A 50 -9.03 0.35 -1.45
C ILE A 50 -10.04 0.04 -2.55
N LYS A 51 -11.30 -0.25 -2.19
CA LYS A 51 -12.37 -0.59 -3.15
C LYS A 51 -12.64 0.56 -4.13
N ASN A 52 -12.69 1.80 -3.64
CA ASN A 52 -12.90 2.97 -4.50
C ASN A 52 -11.76 3.17 -5.49
N ARG A 53 -10.51 2.92 -5.07
CA ARG A 53 -9.33 3.08 -5.93
C ARG A 53 -9.21 1.97 -6.98
N VAL A 54 -9.41 0.71 -6.59
CA VAL A 54 -9.27 -0.42 -7.53
C VAL A 54 -10.50 -0.59 -8.41
N GLY A 55 -11.69 -0.20 -7.94
CA GLY A 55 -12.96 -0.38 -8.65
C GLY A 55 -13.21 -1.84 -9.00
N ASP A 56 -13.68 -2.08 -10.23
CA ASP A 56 -13.93 -3.42 -10.77
C ASP A 56 -12.75 -3.98 -11.58
N ASN A 57 -11.56 -3.35 -11.51
CA ASN A 57 -10.39 -3.79 -12.26
C ASN A 57 -9.86 -5.14 -11.76
N PRO A 58 -9.29 -5.99 -12.64
CA PRO A 58 -8.55 -7.16 -12.21
C PRO A 58 -7.45 -6.75 -11.22
N THR A 59 -7.57 -7.22 -9.98
CA THR A 59 -6.75 -6.74 -8.86
C THR A 59 -5.90 -7.87 -8.29
N TYR A 60 -4.61 -7.61 -8.10
CA TYR A 60 -3.70 -8.48 -7.39
C TYR A 60 -3.40 -7.91 -6.01
N LEU A 61 -3.49 -8.74 -4.97
CA LEU A 61 -3.15 -8.37 -3.59
C LEU A 61 -1.81 -8.97 -3.22
N THR A 62 -0.87 -8.09 -2.85
CA THR A 62 0.41 -8.46 -2.24
C THR A 62 0.42 -8.00 -0.78
N PHE A 63 1.01 -8.81 0.10
CA PHE A 63 1.09 -8.51 1.52
C PHE A 63 2.53 -8.71 1.99
N ASP A 64 3.23 -7.62 2.28
CA ASP A 64 4.51 -7.65 2.99
C ASP A 64 4.24 -7.73 4.50
N ILE A 65 4.88 -8.67 5.19
CA ILE A 65 4.66 -8.87 6.62
C ILE A 65 5.20 -7.70 7.44
N ASP A 66 6.18 -6.96 6.90
CA ASP A 66 6.70 -5.75 7.53
C ASP A 66 5.71 -4.59 7.53
N CYS A 67 4.54 -4.70 6.88
CA CYS A 67 3.49 -3.72 7.05
C CYS A 67 2.97 -3.68 8.50
N LEU A 68 3.08 -4.78 9.23
CA LEU A 68 2.74 -4.87 10.64
C LEU A 68 3.85 -4.28 11.52
N ASP A 69 3.47 -3.74 12.67
CA ASP A 69 4.42 -3.22 13.64
C ASP A 69 5.34 -4.35 14.17
N PRO A 70 6.65 -4.10 14.39
CA PRO A 70 7.60 -5.11 14.84
C PRO A 70 7.23 -5.82 16.15
N ALA A 71 6.41 -5.23 17.01
CA ALA A 71 5.88 -5.92 18.19
C ALA A 71 4.99 -7.13 17.82
N PHE A 72 4.40 -7.11 16.63
CA PHE A 72 3.54 -8.17 16.09
C PHE A 72 4.23 -9.00 15.01
N ALA A 73 5.17 -8.41 14.26
CA ALA A 73 5.92 -9.07 13.19
C ALA A 73 7.44 -8.89 13.34
N PRO A 74 8.07 -9.43 14.40
CA PRO A 74 9.51 -9.21 14.65
C PRO A 74 10.43 -9.95 13.65
N GLY A 75 9.92 -10.98 12.97
CA GLY A 75 10.69 -11.86 12.09
C GLY A 75 10.75 -11.41 10.63
N THR A 76 10.98 -10.11 10.37
CA THR A 76 11.15 -9.57 9.01
C THR A 76 12.55 -8.98 8.80
N GLY A 77 13.03 -8.96 7.55
CA GLY A 77 14.39 -8.52 7.21
C GLY A 77 14.59 -7.00 7.25
N THR A 78 13.51 -6.23 7.15
CA THR A 78 13.51 -4.76 7.12
C THR A 78 12.45 -4.21 8.08
N PRO A 79 12.60 -4.43 9.40
CA PRO A 79 11.63 -3.90 10.36
C PRO A 79 11.66 -2.37 10.35
N VAL A 80 10.49 -1.76 10.25
CA VAL A 80 10.27 -0.30 10.33
C VAL A 80 9.25 0.00 11.39
#